data_AF-A0A2W4MZ63-F1
#
_entry.id   AF-A0A2W4MZ63-F1
#
_cell.length_a   1.000
_cell.length_b   1.000
_cell.length_c   1.000
_cell.angle_alpha   90.00
_cell.angle_beta   90.00
_cell.angle_gamma   90.00
#
_symmetry.space_group_name_H-M   'P 1'
#
loop_
_entity.id
_entity.type
_entity.pdbx_description
1 polymer ?
#
loop_
_entity_poly.entity_id
_entity_poly.type
_entity_poly.pdbx_seq_one_letter_code
_entity_poly.pdbx_strand_id
1 'polypeptide(L)'
;MRMGVELLANEPVRLRLGSFFESWLALPTGALRRSLGRDEYHLAITIGPGRRLAATGRTYICQIDAEGAGLGVNQARAAVLTPADLPPSLPVFLGLRTNVFLDLPSLVAGARLRLLRDDQPPVEIPLSPTIAEQVLPGRFLIDLGSWPGEGGSTPPAERPQAPGAGPGPAAEGPPG
;
A
#
# COMPACT_ATOMS: atom_id res chain seq x y z
N MET A 1 0.31 16.67 11.07
CA MET A 1 -0.48 15.76 10.18
C MET A 1 -0.46 14.30 10.68
N ARG A 2 -1.51 13.49 10.48
CA ARG A 2 -1.52 12.04 10.79
C ARG A 2 -1.51 11.17 9.53
N MET A 3 -1.00 9.94 9.65
CA MET A 3 -0.97 8.97 8.54
C MET A 3 -1.25 7.53 8.99
N GLY A 4 -1.69 6.70 8.07
CA GLY A 4 -1.82 5.26 8.23
C GLY A 4 -1.69 4.55 6.88
N VAL A 5 -1.39 3.25 6.92
CA VAL A 5 -1.27 2.44 5.72
C VAL A 5 -2.12 1.18 5.86
N GLU A 6 -2.83 0.85 4.79
CA GLU A 6 -3.56 -0.40 4.63
C GLU A 6 -2.90 -1.25 3.56
N LEU A 7 -2.82 -2.56 3.78
CA LEU A 7 -2.45 -3.55 2.77
C LEU A 7 -3.74 -4.13 2.19
N LEU A 8 -3.92 -4.01 0.87
CA LEU A 8 -5.10 -4.47 0.15
C LEU A 8 -4.75 -5.65 -0.74
N ALA A 9 -5.69 -6.59 -0.87
CA ALA A 9 -5.58 -7.71 -1.80
C ALA A 9 -5.78 -7.25 -3.26
N ASN A 10 -4.91 -7.68 -4.18
CA ASN A 10 -5.12 -7.53 -5.62
C ASN A 10 -5.92 -8.71 -6.18
N GLU A 11 -5.65 -9.90 -5.67
CA GLU A 11 -6.29 -11.16 -6.03
C GLU A 11 -6.85 -11.84 -4.77
N PRO A 12 -7.68 -12.89 -4.90
CA PRO A 12 -8.13 -13.64 -3.73
C PRO A 12 -6.97 -14.23 -2.92
N VAL A 13 -6.81 -13.79 -1.67
CA VAL A 13 -5.76 -14.28 -0.77
C VAL A 13 -6.36 -15.27 0.22
N ARG A 14 -5.85 -16.51 0.21
CA ARG A 14 -6.25 -17.55 1.17
C ARG A 14 -5.46 -17.38 2.46
N LEU A 15 -6.16 -17.08 3.54
CA LEU A 15 -5.63 -17.03 4.88
C LEU A 15 -5.98 -18.35 5.58
N ARG A 16 -5.02 -18.88 6.33
CA ARG A 16 -5.17 -20.11 7.12
C ARG A 16 -5.16 -19.75 8.61
N LEU A 17 -5.49 -20.73 9.44
CA LEU A 17 -5.30 -20.61 10.88
C LEU A 17 -3.83 -20.24 11.17
N GLY A 18 -3.62 -19.15 11.90
CA GLY A 18 -2.30 -18.63 12.23
C GLY A 18 -1.65 -17.76 11.14
N SER A 19 -2.35 -17.45 10.05
CA SER A 19 -1.92 -16.39 9.13
C SER A 19 -1.86 -15.06 9.88
N PHE A 20 -0.80 -14.28 9.65
CA PHE A 20 -0.66 -12.98 10.30
C PHE A 20 0.00 -11.94 9.40
N PHE A 21 -0.22 -10.68 9.75
CA PHE A 21 0.48 -9.53 9.22
C PHE A 21 0.88 -8.61 10.38
N GLU A 22 2.12 -8.16 10.39
CA GLU A 22 2.65 -7.19 11.33
C GLU A 22 3.25 -6.05 10.50
N SER A 23 2.75 -4.84 10.69
CA SER A 23 3.04 -3.69 9.83
C SER A 23 3.38 -2.47 10.68
N TRP A 24 4.40 -1.70 10.33
CA TRP A 24 4.77 -0.48 11.04
C TRP A 24 5.37 0.55 10.09
N LEU A 25 5.27 1.82 10.45
CA LEU A 25 5.92 2.90 9.71
C LEU A 25 7.34 3.08 10.25
N ALA A 26 8.33 2.94 9.39
CA ALA A 26 9.74 3.12 9.66
C ALA A 26 10.26 4.42 9.05
N LEU A 27 11.26 4.99 9.71
CA LEU A 27 11.97 6.22 9.39
C LEU A 27 13.47 5.92 9.42
N PRO A 28 14.34 6.72 8.78
CA PRO A 28 15.79 6.57 8.93
C PRO A 28 16.27 6.62 10.38
N THR A 29 15.54 7.32 11.25
CA THR A 29 15.87 7.50 12.67
C THR A 29 15.22 6.46 13.59
N GLY A 30 14.42 5.52 13.07
CA GLY A 30 13.75 4.50 13.87
C GLY A 30 12.35 4.15 13.37
N ALA A 31 11.41 3.91 14.27
CA ALA A 31 10.01 3.63 13.91
C ALA A 31 9.11 4.78 14.37
N LEU A 32 8.09 5.09 13.56
CA LEU A 32 7.06 6.03 13.96
C LEU A 32 6.27 5.42 15.12
N ARG A 33 6.27 6.12 16.26
CA ARG A 33 5.63 5.67 17.49
C ARG A 33 4.14 5.39 17.25
N ARG A 34 3.62 4.29 17.81
CA ARG A 34 2.20 3.86 17.68
C ARG A 34 1.75 3.47 16.27
N SER A 35 2.65 3.39 15.29
CA SER A 35 2.29 2.90 13.95
C SER A 35 2.23 1.37 13.85
N LEU A 36 2.73 0.65 14.86
CA LEU A 36 2.69 -0.81 14.86
C LEU A 36 1.25 -1.30 14.79
N GLY A 37 0.99 -2.14 13.80
CA GLY A 37 -0.22 -2.91 13.65
C GLY A 37 0.06 -4.39 13.53
N ARG A 38 -0.82 -5.22 14.08
CA ARG A 38 -0.72 -6.68 13.99
C ARG A 38 -2.12 -7.26 13.80
N ASP A 39 -2.33 -7.94 12.68
CA ASP A 39 -3.56 -8.63 12.33
C ASP A 39 -3.29 -10.14 12.31
N GLU A 40 -3.89 -10.88 13.24
CA GLU A 40 -3.80 -12.36 13.33
C GLU A 40 -5.13 -13.01 12.94
N TYR A 41 -5.07 -14.04 12.10
CA TYR A 41 -6.23 -14.74 11.57
C TYR A 41 -6.37 -16.12 12.22
N HIS A 42 -7.44 -16.30 13.00
CA HIS A 42 -7.69 -17.52 13.75
C HIS A 42 -8.65 -18.48 13.02
N LEU A 43 -8.79 -18.32 11.71
CA LEU A 43 -9.71 -19.08 10.88
C LEU A 43 -9.26 -19.11 9.42
N ALA A 44 -9.71 -20.11 8.68
CA ALA A 44 -9.44 -20.22 7.26
C ALA A 44 -10.48 -19.42 6.46
N ILE A 45 -10.04 -18.37 5.76
CA ILE A 45 -10.88 -17.53 4.90
C ILE A 45 -10.18 -17.17 3.61
N THR A 46 -10.97 -16.76 2.62
CA THR A 46 -10.46 -16.07 1.43
C THR A 46 -10.82 -14.60 1.53
N ILE A 47 -9.81 -13.73 1.48
CA ILE A 47 -9.98 -12.28 1.36
C ILE A 47 -10.04 -11.94 -0.13
N GLY A 48 -11.16 -11.36 -0.58
CA GLY A 48 -11.35 -10.99 -1.98
C GLY A 48 -10.55 -9.75 -2.41
N PRO A 49 -10.44 -9.49 -3.72
CA PRO A 49 -9.78 -8.29 -4.25
C PRO A 49 -10.34 -6.99 -3.67
N GLY A 50 -9.46 -6.01 -3.46
CA GLY A 50 -9.77 -4.68 -2.90
C GLY A 50 -10.08 -4.67 -1.40
N ARG A 51 -10.08 -5.84 -0.75
CA ARG A 51 -10.29 -5.97 0.70
C ARG A 51 -8.97 -5.87 1.47
N ARG A 52 -9.06 -5.41 2.70
CA ARG A 52 -7.89 -5.22 3.58
C ARG A 52 -7.38 -6.55 4.12
N LEU A 53 -6.08 -6.76 3.96
CA LEU A 53 -5.31 -7.85 4.56
C LEU A 53 -4.72 -7.43 5.91
N ALA A 54 -4.25 -6.18 6.02
CA ALA A 54 -3.62 -5.64 7.22
C ALA A 54 -3.73 -4.12 7.29
N ALA A 55 -3.52 -3.53 8.46
CA ALA A 55 -3.35 -2.09 8.58
C ALA A 55 -2.47 -1.66 9.77
N THR A 56 -1.83 -0.49 9.66
CA THR A 56 -0.98 0.09 10.71
C THR A 56 -1.78 0.63 11.90
N GLY A 57 -1.11 0.74 13.04
CA GLY A 57 -1.57 1.49 14.22
C GLY A 57 -2.59 0.77 15.11
N ARG A 58 -2.76 -0.54 14.95
CA ARG A 58 -3.74 -1.33 15.70
C ARG A 58 -3.34 -2.79 15.86
N THR A 59 -3.67 -3.38 17.00
CA THR A 59 -3.63 -4.83 17.16
C THR A 59 -5.05 -5.38 17.03
N TYR A 60 -5.24 -6.35 16.15
CA TYR A 60 -6.54 -6.98 15.93
C TYR A 60 -6.39 -8.48 15.76
N ILE A 61 -7.28 -9.22 16.40
CA ILE A 61 -7.37 -10.67 16.25
C ILE A 61 -8.69 -10.92 15.53
N CYS A 62 -8.61 -11.44 14.31
CA CYS A 62 -9.76 -11.94 13.57
C CYS A 62 -10.13 -13.31 14.13
N GLN A 63 -10.95 -13.32 15.18
CA GLN A 63 -11.65 -14.52 15.70
C GLN A 63 -13.11 -14.47 15.24
N ILE A 64 -13.52 -15.48 14.48
CA ILE A 64 -14.93 -15.79 14.30
C ILE A 64 -15.06 -17.25 14.71
N ASP A 65 -15.63 -17.48 15.90
CA ASP A 65 -16.06 -18.82 16.28
C ASP A 65 -17.15 -19.29 15.30
N ALA A 66 -17.06 -20.56 14.94
CA ALA A 66 -17.54 -21.16 13.70
C ALA A 66 -19.03 -20.92 13.33
N GLU A 67 -19.25 -20.96 12.02
CA GLU A 67 -20.46 -21.41 11.33
C GLU A 67 -21.78 -20.65 11.59
N GLY A 68 -22.09 -19.70 10.69
CA GLY A 68 -23.48 -19.35 10.37
C GLY A 68 -23.85 -17.86 10.29
N ALA A 69 -23.06 -16.92 10.78
CA ALA A 69 -23.53 -15.55 10.90
C ALA A 69 -23.15 -14.68 9.69
N GLY A 70 -24.10 -13.92 9.14
CA GLY A 70 -23.86 -12.85 8.15
C GLY A 70 -22.96 -11.73 8.70
N LEU A 71 -21.68 -12.02 8.96
CA LEU A 71 -20.69 -11.20 9.67
C LEU A 71 -20.11 -10.05 8.84
N GLY A 72 -20.75 -9.74 7.72
CA GLY A 72 -20.31 -8.70 6.81
C GLY A 72 -19.07 -9.09 6.02
N VAL A 73 -18.28 -8.08 5.66
CA VAL A 73 -17.15 -8.25 4.74
C VAL A 73 -15.92 -8.76 5.49
N ASN A 74 -15.41 -9.93 5.08
CA ASN A 74 -14.14 -10.47 5.57
C ASN A 74 -12.96 -9.57 5.14
N GLN A 75 -12.45 -8.78 6.08
CA GLN A 75 -11.26 -7.95 5.91
C GLN A 75 -10.73 -7.45 7.25
N ALA A 76 -9.45 -7.07 7.28
CA ALA A 76 -8.87 -6.36 8.41
C ALA A 76 -9.58 -5.00 8.62
N ARG A 77 -9.54 -4.46 9.86
CA ARG A 77 -10.09 -3.12 10.12
C ARG A 77 -9.25 -2.02 9.45
N ALA A 78 -9.80 -0.81 9.38
CA ALA A 78 -9.07 0.33 8.83
C ALA A 78 -7.85 0.69 9.69
N ALA A 79 -6.84 1.34 9.09
CA ALA A 79 -5.67 1.82 9.83
C ALA A 79 -6.07 2.87 10.88
N VAL A 80 -5.31 2.94 11.98
CA VAL A 80 -5.39 4.08 12.90
C VAL A 80 -4.40 5.14 12.44
N LEU A 81 -4.90 6.34 12.16
CA LEU A 81 -4.06 7.46 11.77
C LEU A 81 -3.18 7.86 12.95
N THR A 82 -1.88 7.73 12.76
CA THR A 82 -0.86 8.00 13.76
C THR A 82 -0.25 9.38 13.49
N PRO A 83 -0.06 10.23 14.52
CA PRO A 83 0.66 11.49 14.35
C PRO A 83 2.04 11.28 13.73
N ALA A 84 2.31 12.00 12.64
CA ALA A 84 3.57 12.02 11.94
C ALA A 84 4.07 13.48 11.93
N ASP A 85 4.77 13.86 12.99
CA ASP A 85 5.52 15.11 13.05
C ASP A 85 6.89 14.86 12.43
N LEU A 86 6.92 14.85 11.10
CA LEU A 86 8.09 14.49 10.32
C LEU A 86 8.57 15.71 9.51
N PRO A 87 9.90 15.93 9.44
CA PRO A 87 10.46 16.92 8.55
C PRO A 87 10.00 16.71 7.10
N PRO A 88 9.78 17.78 6.33
CA PRO A 88 9.55 17.67 4.90
C PRO A 88 10.67 16.88 4.24
N SER A 89 10.32 16.09 3.23
CA SER A 89 11.23 15.28 2.43
C SER A 89 11.84 14.06 3.16
N LEU A 90 11.55 13.84 4.45
CA LEU A 90 12.03 12.67 5.17
C LEU A 90 11.44 11.39 4.53
N PRO A 91 12.25 10.40 4.12
CA PRO A 91 11.73 9.17 3.56
C PRO A 91 10.97 8.37 4.63
N VAL A 92 9.84 7.80 4.24
CA VAL A 92 9.01 6.96 5.10
C VAL A 92 8.87 5.58 4.47
N PHE A 93 9.09 4.55 5.28
CA PHE A 93 8.98 3.17 4.85
C PHE A 93 7.84 2.47 5.58
N LEU A 94 7.25 1.47 4.96
CA LEU A 94 6.43 0.46 5.61
C LEU A 94 7.28 -0.78 5.84
N GLY A 95 7.52 -1.11 7.11
CA GLY A 95 7.98 -2.44 7.47
C GLY A 95 6.79 -3.40 7.50
N LEU A 96 6.95 -4.57 6.88
CA LEU A 96 5.94 -5.62 6.84
C LEU A 96 6.56 -6.97 7.19
N ARG A 97 5.93 -7.70 8.11
CA ARG A 97 6.22 -9.09 8.41
C ARG A 97 4.95 -9.92 8.30
N THR A 98 5.02 -11.05 7.61
CA THR A 98 3.89 -11.94 7.39
C THR A 98 4.35 -13.36 7.12
N ASN A 99 3.46 -14.34 7.27
CA ASN A 99 3.66 -15.71 6.80
C ASN A 99 2.78 -16.05 5.59
N VAL A 100 2.12 -15.06 4.98
CA VAL A 100 1.24 -15.24 3.82
C VAL A 100 2.00 -15.07 2.51
N PHE A 101 2.73 -13.97 2.36
CA PHE A 101 3.63 -13.72 1.24
C PHE A 101 5.06 -13.99 1.70
N LEU A 102 5.69 -15.05 1.18
CA LEU A 102 7.03 -15.45 1.64
C LEU A 102 8.14 -14.89 0.75
N ASP A 103 7.82 -14.45 -0.46
CA ASP A 103 8.75 -13.87 -1.41
C ASP A 103 8.20 -12.57 -2.03
N LEU A 104 9.10 -11.72 -2.53
CA LEU A 104 8.73 -10.43 -3.11
C LEU A 104 7.75 -10.54 -4.30
N PRO A 105 7.96 -11.46 -5.28
CA PRO A 105 7.01 -11.64 -6.37
C PRO A 105 5.58 -11.93 -5.89
N SER A 106 5.42 -12.80 -4.89
CA SER A 106 4.11 -13.14 -4.32
C SER A 106 3.44 -11.93 -3.65
N LEU A 107 4.21 -11.10 -2.93
CA LEU A 107 3.70 -9.86 -2.33
C LEU A 107 3.25 -8.86 -3.40
N VAL A 108 4.09 -8.64 -4.42
CA VAL A 108 3.83 -7.68 -5.51
C VAL A 108 2.60 -8.09 -6.32
N ALA A 109 2.46 -9.37 -6.64
CA ALA A 109 1.28 -9.87 -7.32
C ALA A 109 0.04 -9.80 -6.43
N GLY A 110 0.17 -10.23 -5.17
CA GLY A 110 -0.95 -10.44 -4.27
C GLY A 110 -1.52 -9.19 -3.62
N ALA A 111 -0.74 -8.10 -3.52
CA ALA A 111 -1.14 -6.94 -2.71
C ALA A 111 -0.76 -5.57 -3.30
N ARG A 112 -1.46 -4.54 -2.81
CA ARG A 112 -1.13 -3.13 -3.01
C ARG A 112 -1.33 -2.35 -1.71
N LEU A 113 -0.81 -1.15 -1.65
CA LEU A 113 -0.97 -0.29 -0.47
C LEU A 113 -2.09 0.73 -0.69
N ARG A 114 -2.72 1.14 0.40
CA ARG A 114 -3.50 2.38 0.46
C ARG A 114 -2.93 3.25 1.56
N LEU A 115 -2.42 4.41 1.17
CA LEU A 115 -1.92 5.44 2.06
C LEU A 115 -3.07 6.34 2.48
N LEU A 116 -3.24 6.49 3.80
CA LEU A 116 -4.22 7.35 4.43
C LEU A 116 -3.51 8.51 5.10
N ARG A 117 -4.08 9.70 4.94
CA ARG A 117 -3.56 10.97 5.46
C ARG A 117 -4.73 11.83 5.91
N ASP A 118 -4.54 12.62 6.95
CA ASP A 118 -5.56 13.62 7.32
C ASP A 118 -5.81 14.56 6.13
N ASP A 119 -7.08 14.91 5.92
CA ASP A 119 -7.55 15.91 4.96
C ASP A 119 -7.13 15.68 3.50
N GLN A 120 -6.67 14.47 3.15
CA GLN A 120 -6.33 14.05 1.80
C GLN A 120 -7.12 12.80 1.41
N PRO A 121 -7.54 12.67 0.14
CA PRO A 121 -8.12 11.43 -0.33
C PRO A 121 -7.11 10.28 -0.21
N PRO A 122 -7.57 9.05 0.07
CA PRO A 122 -6.70 7.88 0.07
C PRO A 122 -5.98 7.69 -1.26
N VAL A 123 -4.70 7.37 -1.20
CA VAL A 123 -3.88 7.10 -2.39
C VAL A 123 -3.56 5.62 -2.43
N GLU A 124 -3.96 4.92 -3.49
CA GLU A 124 -3.55 3.53 -3.72
C GLU A 124 -2.23 3.48 -4.47
N ILE A 125 -1.29 2.69 -3.96
CA ILE A 125 0.08 2.56 -4.49
C ILE A 125 0.28 1.09 -4.88
N PRO A 126 0.46 0.76 -6.16
CA PRO A 126 0.80 -0.60 -6.57
C PRO A 126 2.19 -0.95 -6.04
N LEU A 127 2.35 -2.18 -5.55
CA LEU A 127 3.66 -2.68 -5.17
C LEU A 127 4.46 -3.04 -6.43
N SER A 128 5.76 -2.82 -6.39
CA SER A 128 6.69 -3.22 -7.45
C SER A 128 8.07 -3.51 -6.85
N PRO A 129 8.93 -4.24 -7.56
CA PRO A 129 10.31 -4.46 -7.13
C PRO A 129 11.15 -3.19 -7.01
N THR A 130 10.68 -2.04 -7.53
CA THR A 130 11.40 -0.77 -7.43
C THR A 130 11.13 -0.02 -6.14
N ILE A 131 10.04 -0.35 -5.43
CA ILE A 131 9.66 0.31 -4.16
C ILE A 131 9.61 -0.66 -2.99
N ALA A 132 9.80 -1.96 -3.23
CA ALA A 132 9.71 -2.99 -2.20
C ALA A 132 10.96 -3.87 -2.22
N GLU A 133 11.58 -4.02 -1.06
CA GLU A 133 12.73 -4.86 -0.83
C GLU A 133 12.36 -6.02 0.10
N GLN A 134 12.82 -7.22 -0.23
CA GLN A 134 12.70 -8.37 0.66
C GLN A 134 13.96 -8.50 1.51
N VAL A 135 13.80 -8.39 2.82
CA VAL A 135 14.89 -8.53 3.78
C VAL A 135 15.11 -10.00 4.14
N LEU A 136 14.01 -10.74 4.37
CA LEU A 136 13.97 -12.17 4.67
C LEU A 136 12.67 -12.76 4.12
N PRO A 137 12.52 -14.09 4.05
CA PRO A 137 11.22 -14.70 3.78
C PRO A 137 10.11 -14.13 4.68
N GLY A 138 9.07 -13.58 4.06
CA GLY A 138 7.97 -12.94 4.77
C GLY A 138 8.31 -11.64 5.50
N ARG A 139 9.44 -10.99 5.20
CA ARG A 139 9.83 -9.68 5.75
C ARG A 139 10.22 -8.72 4.65
N PHE A 140 9.53 -7.59 4.60
CA PHE A 140 9.65 -6.62 3.53
C PHE A 140 9.81 -5.21 4.10
N LEU A 141 10.56 -4.39 3.37
CA LEU A 141 10.64 -2.95 3.56
C LEU A 141 10.11 -2.29 2.29
N ILE A 142 9.12 -1.41 2.41
CA ILE A 142 8.47 -0.79 1.27
C ILE A 142 8.60 0.73 1.37
N ASP A 143 9.18 1.36 0.36
CA ASP A 143 9.32 2.80 0.26
C ASP A 143 7.95 3.45 -0.04
N LEU A 144 7.49 4.33 0.84
CA LEU A 144 6.27 5.12 0.67
C LEU A 144 6.55 6.50 0.07
N GLY A 145 7.83 6.77 -0.26
CA GLY A 145 8.35 8.04 -0.71
C GLY A 145 8.65 8.99 0.44
N SER A 146 8.97 10.21 0.05
CA SER A 146 9.27 11.29 0.98
C SER A 146 8.01 11.90 1.58
N TRP A 147 8.07 12.23 2.87
CA TRP A 147 6.99 12.91 3.58
C TRP A 147 6.77 14.31 3.00
N PRO A 148 5.57 14.62 2.46
CA PRO A 148 5.28 15.99 2.07
C PRO A 148 5.14 16.81 3.35
N GLY A 149 6.00 17.82 3.50
CA GLY A 149 5.86 18.77 4.61
C GLY A 149 4.47 19.39 4.67
N GLU A 150 4.10 19.94 5.83
CA GLU A 150 2.93 20.80 5.96
C GLU A 150 3.17 22.07 5.11
N GLY A 151 2.79 22.05 3.82
CA GLY A 151 2.91 23.25 2.98
C GLY A 151 3.14 23.08 1.47
N GLY A 152 2.81 21.95 0.84
CA GLY A 152 3.04 21.85 -0.61
C GLY A 152 2.26 20.74 -1.31
N SER A 153 0.96 20.94 -1.52
CA SER A 153 0.29 20.33 -2.67
C SER A 153 0.61 21.18 -3.88
N THR A 154 1.73 20.88 -4.55
CA THR A 154 1.83 21.14 -5.98
C THR A 154 1.76 19.78 -6.65
N PRO A 155 0.69 19.45 -7.40
CA PRO A 155 0.72 18.26 -8.23
C PRO A 155 1.91 18.35 -9.19
N PRO A 156 2.52 17.22 -9.61
CA PRO A 156 3.53 17.25 -10.65
C PRO A 156 2.92 17.95 -11.86
N ALA A 157 3.53 19.06 -12.29
CA ALA A 157 3.12 19.76 -13.49
C ALA A 157 3.04 18.74 -14.64
N GLU A 158 1.87 18.58 -15.24
CA GLU A 158 1.74 17.90 -16.51
C GLU A 158 2.80 18.50 -17.45
N ARG A 159 3.70 17.65 -17.95
CA ARG A 159 4.60 18.08 -19.01
C ARG A 159 3.71 18.56 -20.16
N PRO A 160 3.88 19.80 -20.66
CA PRO A 160 3.12 20.24 -21.82
C PRO A 160 3.35 19.24 -22.95
N GLN A 161 2.27 18.65 -23.46
CA GLN A 161 2.31 17.89 -24.70
C GLN A 161 2.90 18.80 -25.77
N ALA A 162 3.98 18.35 -26.39
CA ALA A 162 4.53 19.03 -27.55
C ALA A 162 3.41 19.18 -28.59
N PRO A 163 3.20 20.38 -29.18
CA PRO A 163 2.23 20.55 -30.23
C PRO A 163 2.54 19.56 -31.36
N GLY A 164 1.56 18.73 -31.68
CA GLY A 164 1.66 17.74 -32.74
C GLY A 164 2.15 18.39 -34.02
N ALA A 165 3.21 17.80 -34.60
CA ALA A 165 3.67 18.13 -35.93
C ALA A 165 2.48 17.98 -36.90
N GLY A 166 2.13 19.08 -37.55
CA GLY A 166 1.08 19.11 -38.56
C GLY A 166 1.39 18.17 -39.74
N PRO A 167 0.36 17.80 -40.52
CA PRO A 167 0.53 16.92 -41.67
C PRO A 167 1.43 17.60 -42.73
N GLY A 168 2.48 16.88 -43.13
CA GLY A 168 3.39 17.30 -44.20
C GLY A 168 2.69 17.40 -45.57
N PRO A 169 3.19 18.25 -46.48
CA PRO A 169 2.57 18.49 -47.77
C PRO A 169 2.62 17.27 -48.69
N ALA A 170 1.54 17.10 -49.46
CA ALA A 170 1.39 16.09 -50.50
C ALA A 170 2.45 16.28 -51.59
N ALA A 171 3.12 15.19 -51.97
CA ALA A 171 4.05 15.16 -53.09
C ALA A 171 3.28 15.20 -54.42
N GLU A 172 3.52 16.24 -55.22
CA GLU A 172 3.14 16.30 -56.63
C GLU A 172 3.97 15.28 -57.43
N GLY A 173 3.28 14.45 -58.20
CA GLY A 173 3.90 13.51 -59.13
C GLY A 173 4.43 14.20 -60.40
N PRO A 174 5.39 13.59 -61.11
CA PRO A 174 6.01 14.18 -62.28
C PRO A 174 5.09 14.13 -63.52
N PRO A 175 5.19 15.11 -64.44
CA PRO A 175 4.47 15.10 -65.70
C PRO A 175 5.06 14.08 -66.68
N GLY A 176 4.17 13.41 -67.43
CA GLY A 176 4.50 12.68 -68.65
C GLY A 176 4.41 13.56 -69.89
#